data_AF-A0A564YRH0-F1
#
_entry.id   AF-A0A564YRH0-F1
#
_cell.length_a   1.000
_cell.length_b   1.000
_cell.length_c   1.000
_cell.angle_alpha   90.00
_cell.angle_beta   90.00
_cell.angle_gamma   90.00
#
_symmetry.space_group_name_H-M   'P 1'
#
loop_
_entity.id
_entity.type
_entity.pdbx_description
1 polymer ?
#
loop_
_entity_poly.entity_id
_entity_poly.type
_entity_poly.pdbx_seq_one_letter_code
_entity_poly.pdbx_strand_id
1 'polypeptide(L)'
;MKRTSRGSPCGFLMPSRSSESARDCRKRKALRIQYLAESVRLRELTVLKMRQDVERLLEVCHEIDNGEFPQNAVAELGIPYE
;
A
#
# COMPACT_ATOMS: atom_id res chain seq x y z
N MET A 1 20.44 -58.61 -26.85
CA MET A 1 20.67 -57.46 -27.76
C MET A 1 20.26 -56.17 -27.06
N LYS A 2 21.13 -55.15 -27.12
CA LYS A 2 20.99 -53.82 -26.50
C LYS A 2 19.98 -52.95 -27.26
N ARG A 3 19.29 -52.02 -26.56
CA ARG A 3 19.22 -50.55 -26.82
C ARG A 3 17.98 -49.94 -26.14
N THR A 4 18.14 -49.23 -25.02
CA THR A 4 18.33 -47.77 -24.87
C THR A 4 17.04 -47.05 -24.45
N SER A 5 17.14 -46.43 -23.28
CA SER A 5 16.39 -45.26 -22.85
C SER A 5 15.95 -44.34 -23.99
N ARG A 6 14.67 -43.95 -23.99
CA ARG A 6 14.27 -42.59 -24.33
C ARG A 6 13.24 -42.16 -23.30
N GLY A 7 13.72 -41.50 -22.25
CA GLY A 7 12.87 -40.57 -21.53
C GLY A 7 12.27 -39.63 -22.56
N SER A 8 10.94 -39.52 -22.57
CA SER A 8 10.29 -38.47 -23.33
C SER A 8 10.86 -37.16 -22.80
N PRO A 9 11.47 -36.30 -23.64
CA PRO A 9 11.93 -35.02 -23.18
C PRO A 9 10.69 -34.31 -22.62
N CYS A 10 10.86 -33.74 -21.44
CA CYS A 10 9.89 -32.90 -20.76
C CYS A 10 9.47 -31.77 -21.72
N GLY A 11 8.49 -32.07 -22.58
CA GLY A 11 7.94 -31.14 -23.55
C GLY A 11 6.84 -30.39 -22.84
N PHE A 12 7.04 -29.09 -22.69
CA PHE A 12 6.04 -28.11 -22.24
C PHE A 12 4.61 -28.58 -22.53
N LEU A 13 3.96 -29.22 -21.55
CA LEU A 13 2.55 -29.54 -21.64
C LEU A 13 1.82 -28.21 -21.47
N MET A 14 1.53 -27.55 -22.60
CA MET A 14 0.80 -26.28 -22.61
C MET A 14 -0.46 -26.47 -21.77
N PRO A 15 -0.64 -25.68 -20.69
CA PRO A 15 -1.81 -25.81 -19.85
C PRO A 15 -3.08 -25.72 -20.69
N SER A 16 -4.04 -26.62 -20.44
CA SER A 16 -5.34 -26.51 -21.10
C SER A 16 -5.97 -25.14 -20.78
N ARG A 17 -6.75 -24.60 -21.72
CA ARG A 17 -7.39 -23.28 -21.57
C ARG A 17 -8.17 -23.14 -20.26
N SER A 18 -8.77 -24.22 -19.77
CA SER A 18 -9.45 -24.26 -18.47
C SER A 18 -8.50 -24.14 -17.28
N SER A 19 -7.32 -24.77 -17.33
CA SER A 19 -6.28 -24.63 -16.30
C SER A 19 -5.72 -23.21 -16.27
N GLU A 20 -5.48 -22.61 -17.43
CA GLU A 20 -5.01 -21.22 -17.55
C GLU A 20 -6.05 -20.22 -17.00
N SER A 21 -7.31 -20.39 -17.40
CA SER A 21 -8.43 -19.58 -16.89
C SER A 21 -8.58 -19.66 -15.37
N ALA A 22 -8.39 -20.84 -14.79
CA ALA A 22 -8.42 -21.04 -13.33
C ALA A 22 -7.24 -20.35 -12.63
N ARG A 23 -6.04 -20.35 -13.22
CA ARG A 23 -4.88 -19.61 -12.71
C ARG A 23 -5.12 -18.11 -12.76
N ASP A 24 -5.65 -17.60 -13.87
CA ASP A 24 -5.97 -16.18 -14.02
C ASP A 24 -7.06 -15.71 -13.06
N CYS A 25 -8.06 -16.56 -12.77
CA CYS A 25 -9.05 -16.27 -11.74
C CYS A 25 -8.39 -16.09 -10.37
N ARG A 26 -7.52 -17.02 -9.97
CA ARG A 26 -6.77 -16.92 -8.69
C ARG A 26 -5.85 -15.71 -8.65
N LYS A 27 -5.12 -15.44 -9.73
CA LYS A 27 -4.23 -14.27 -9.86
C LYS A 27 -5.01 -12.96 -9.72
N ARG A 28 -6.17 -12.84 -10.39
CA ARG A 28 -7.05 -11.67 -10.26
C ARG A 28 -7.58 -11.51 -8.84
N LYS A 29 -7.99 -12.60 -8.17
CA LYS A 29 -8.42 -12.54 -6.77
C LYS A 29 -7.29 -12.07 -5.85
N ALA A 30 -6.07 -12.58 -6.02
CA ALA A 30 -4.91 -12.17 -5.24
C ALA A 30 -4.58 -10.69 -5.44
N LEU A 31 -4.53 -10.22 -6.69
CA LEU A 31 -4.29 -8.80 -7.00
C LEU A 31 -5.37 -7.89 -6.41
N ARG A 32 -6.65 -8.30 -6.47
CA ARG A 32 -7.75 -7.54 -5.87
C ARG A 32 -7.60 -7.43 -4.37
N ILE A 33 -7.26 -8.52 -3.69
CA ILE A 33 -7.02 -8.51 -2.23
C ILE A 33 -5.84 -7.59 -1.90
N GLN A 34 -4.73 -7.69 -2.64
CA GLN A 34 -3.57 -6.84 -2.44
C GLN A 34 -3.90 -5.35 -2.62
N TYR A 35 -4.62 -4.99 -3.67
CA TYR A 35 -5.04 -3.61 -3.92
C TYR A 35 -5.92 -3.07 -2.80
N LEU A 36 -6.90 -3.85 -2.34
CA LEU A 36 -7.78 -3.44 -1.24
C LEU A 36 -7.01 -3.28 0.06
N ALA A 37 -6.09 -4.20 0.37
CA ALA A 37 -5.23 -4.11 1.54
C ALA A 37 -4.36 -2.84 1.51
N GLU A 38 -3.74 -2.55 0.37
CA GLU A 38 -2.93 -1.34 0.19
C GLU A 38 -3.78 -0.06 0.30
N SER A 39 -4.98 -0.06 -0.28
CA SER A 39 -5.90 1.08 -0.18
C SER A 39 -6.32 1.38 1.26
N VAL A 40 -6.59 0.33 2.05
CA VAL A 40 -6.90 0.45 3.48
C VAL A 40 -5.69 0.98 4.24
N ARG A 41 -4.51 0.39 4.01
CA ARG A 41 -3.25 0.81 4.65
C ARG A 41 -2.94 2.30 4.40
N LEU A 42 -3.06 2.75 3.15
CA LEU A 42 -2.83 4.16 2.80
C LEU A 42 -3.82 5.08 3.51
N ARG A 43 -5.10 4.72 3.54
CA ARG A 43 -6.12 5.49 4.25
C ARG A 43 -5.84 5.58 5.74
N GLU A 44 -5.48 4.47 6.38
CA GLU A 44 -5.13 4.44 7.80
C GLU A 44 -3.94 5.35 8.11
N LEU A 45 -2.89 5.33 7.27
CA LEU A 45 -1.76 6.24 7.41
C LEU A 45 -2.14 7.71 7.22
N THR A 46 -3.01 8.02 6.25
CA THR A 46 -3.52 9.38 6.07
C THR A 46 -4.30 9.84 7.29
N VAL A 47 -5.17 9.00 7.86
CA VAL A 47 -5.93 9.32 9.07
C VAL A 47 -4.99 9.55 10.26
N LEU A 48 -3.97 8.70 10.45
CA LEU A 48 -2.99 8.88 11.51
C LEU A 48 -2.23 10.20 11.37
N LYS A 49 -1.80 10.55 10.15
CA LYS A 49 -1.12 11.82 9.88
C LYS A 49 -2.04 13.01 10.19
N MET A 50 -3.27 12.98 9.67
CA MET A 50 -4.25 14.05 9.91
C MET A 50 -4.52 14.24 11.41
N ARG A 51 -4.59 13.15 12.17
CA ARG A 51 -4.75 13.22 13.63
C ARG A 51 -3.56 13.90 14.31
N GLN A 52 -2.33 13.52 13.96
CA GLN A 52 -1.13 14.18 14.47
C GLN A 52 -1.09 15.66 14.12
N ASP A 53 -1.52 16.02 12.91
CA ASP A 53 -1.58 17.41 12.48
C ASP A 53 -2.61 18.22 13.28
N VAL A 54 -3.78 17.64 13.58
CA VAL A 54 -4.79 18.27 14.45
C VAL A 54 -4.27 18.39 15.88
N GLU A 55 -3.64 17.36 16.44
CA GLU A 55 -3.07 17.38 17.79
C GLU A 55 -2.02 18.50 17.92
N ARG A 56 -1.12 18.63 16.94
CA ARG A 56 -0.14 19.72 16.88
C ARG A 56 -0.80 21.11 16.81
N LEU A 57 -1.84 21.26 15.99
CA LEU A 57 -2.58 22.53 15.91
C LEU A 57 -3.23 22.91 17.24
N LEU A 58 -3.78 21.93 17.97
CA LEU A 58 -4.35 22.16 19.29
C LEU A 58 -3.29 22.60 20.31
N GLU A 59 -2.10 22.00 20.29
CA GLU A 59 -0.96 22.42 21.12
C GLU A 59 -0.57 23.87 20.82
N VAL A 60 -0.47 24.25 19.55
CA VAL A 60 -0.18 25.63 19.13
C VAL A 60 -1.25 26.60 19.61
N CYS A 61 -2.53 26.25 19.48
CA CYS A 61 -3.62 27.08 20.00
C CYS A 61 -3.48 27.28 21.52
N HIS A 62 -3.16 26.23 22.27
CA HIS A 62 -2.96 26.31 23.71
C HIS A 62 -1.77 27.20 24.09
N GLU A 63 -0.65 27.13 23.36
CA GLU A 63 0.51 28.03 23.57
C GLU A 63 0.12 29.50 23.32
N ILE A 64 -0.60 29.76 22.22
CA ILE A 64 -1.11 31.10 21.88
C ILE A 64 -2.05 31.62 22.96
N ASP A 65 -2.97 30.80 23.46
CA ASP A 65 -3.91 31.16 24.51
C ASP A 65 -3.19 31.50 25.84
N ASN A 66 -2.02 30.92 26.08
CA ASN A 66 -1.15 31.28 27.21
C ASN A 66 -0.28 32.53 26.96
N GLY A 67 -0.41 33.16 25.79
CA GLY A 67 0.35 34.35 25.41
C GLY A 67 1.76 34.03 24.86
N GLU A 68 2.06 32.76 24.60
CA GLU A 68 3.31 32.33 23.97
C GLU A 68 3.12 32.25 22.46
N PHE A 69 4.09 32.76 21.68
CA PHE A 69 4.02 32.67 20.22
C PHE A 69 4.98 31.59 19.72
N PRO A 70 4.48 30.41 19.30
CA PRO A 70 5.34 29.31 18.91
C PRO A 70 5.90 29.49 17.50
N GLN A 71 7.02 30.22 17.40
CA GLN A 71 7.71 30.51 16.14
C GLN A 71 8.07 29.25 15.36
N ASN A 72 8.48 28.18 16.07
CA ASN A 72 8.86 26.91 15.46
C ASN A 72 7.65 26.19 14.85
N ALA A 73 6.50 26.21 15.52
CA ALA A 73 5.31 25.56 15.03
C ALA A 73 4.72 26.30 13.81
N VAL A 74 4.76 27.64 13.81
CA VAL A 74 4.36 28.44 12.64
C VAL A 74 5.26 28.17 11.43
N ALA A 75 6.57 27.99 11.64
CA ALA A 75 7.51 27.64 10.57
C ALA A 75 7.28 26.23 10.01
N GLU A 76 6.94 25.25 10.85
CA GLU A 76 6.65 23.87 10.43
C GLU A 76 5.29 23.71 9.75
N LEU A 77 4.31 24.57 10.07
CA LEU A 77 2.96 24.48 9.51
C LEU A 77 2.91 24.79 8.01
N GLY A 78 3.95 25.39 7.43
CA GLY A 78 4.13 25.50 5.97
C GLY A 78 2.94 26.11 5.24
N ILE A 79 2.12 26.91 5.92
CA ILE A 79 0.89 27.49 5.38
C ILE A 79 1.30 28.59 4.40
N PRO A 80 1.09 28.43 3.07
CA PRO A 80 1.21 29.55 2.16
C PRO A 80 0.07 30.52 2.51
N TYR A 81 0.42 31.68 3.05
CA TYR A 81 -0.45 32.84 3.04
C TYR A 81 -0.42 33.39 1.61
N GLU A 82 -1.52 33.26 0.87
CA GLU A 82 -1.83 34.19 -0.23
C GLU A 82 -2.51 35.44 0.33
#